data_AF-A0A836W1Q3-F1
#
_entry.id   AF-A0A836W1Q3-F1
#
_cell.length_a   1.000
_cell.length_b   1.000
_cell.length_c   1.000
_cell.angle_alpha   90.00
_cell.angle_beta   90.00
_cell.angle_gamma   90.00
#
_symmetry.space_group_name_H-M   'P 1'
#
loop_
_entity.id
_entity.type
_entity.pdbx_description
1 polymer ?
#
loop_
_entity_poly.entity_id
_entity_poly.type
_entity_poly.pdbx_seq_one_letter_code
_entity_poly.pdbx_strand_id
1 'polypeptide(L)'
;MLIFFLVLSCHEDIKKSITADDFRIVMPGKYPGFTVPYHETELTKGLRKALDQDILNLIAQRVYPESGDLEYRYMSTRFDEKSQNLIIRYFGKIKEDSVLAGYQIQFVFKNKKDLFLVCVAPVPLE
;
A
#
# COMPACT_ATOMS: atom_id res chain seq x y z
N MET A 1 20.89 -6.05 20.41
CA MET A 1 20.70 -4.74 19.75
C MET A 1 21.10 -4.82 18.26
N LEU A 2 20.56 -5.81 17.52
CA LEU A 2 20.87 -6.02 16.08
C LEU A 2 19.63 -5.97 15.19
N ILE A 3 18.43 -6.13 15.79
CA ILE A 3 17.15 -6.14 15.08
C ILE A 3 16.73 -4.72 14.66
N PHE A 4 17.19 -3.68 15.37
CA PHE A 4 16.78 -2.30 15.11
C PHE A 4 17.37 -1.72 13.80
N PHE A 5 18.58 -2.14 13.41
CA PHE A 5 19.23 -1.67 12.18
C PHE A 5 18.67 -2.32 10.91
N LEU A 6 18.24 -3.58 10.98
CA LEU A 6 17.67 -4.30 9.82
C LEU A 6 16.31 -3.75 9.39
N VAL A 7 15.50 -3.24 10.32
CA VAL A 7 14.17 -2.70 10.03
C VAL A 7 14.27 -1.31 9.38
N LEU A 8 15.25 -0.50 9.78
CA LEU A 8 15.49 0.83 9.20
C LEU A 8 15.92 0.76 7.73
N SER A 9 16.81 -0.17 7.37
CA SER A 9 17.25 -0.34 5.98
C SER A 9 16.08 -0.68 5.04
N CYS A 10 15.17 -1.55 5.46
CA CYS A 10 14.04 -1.97 4.63
C CYS A 10 12.98 -0.87 4.45
N HIS A 11 12.84 0.02 5.45
CA HIS A 11 11.93 1.16 5.40
C HIS A 11 12.40 2.23 4.40
N GLU A 12 13.70 2.55 4.39
CA GLU A 12 14.25 3.50 3.42
C GLU A 12 14.15 2.96 1.99
N ASP A 13 14.37 1.65 1.78
CA ASP A 13 14.34 1.03 0.45
C ASP A 13 12.96 1.12 -0.23
N ILE A 14 11.87 0.85 0.50
CA ILE A 14 10.51 0.92 -0.06
C ILE A 14 10.11 2.37 -0.34
N LYS A 15 10.32 3.28 0.63
CA LYS A 15 10.00 4.69 0.46
C LYS A 15 10.75 5.28 -0.72
N LYS A 16 12.05 4.99 -0.84
CA LYS A 16 12.87 5.38 -1.98
C LYS A 16 12.38 4.77 -3.29
N SER A 17 11.94 3.51 -3.30
CA SER A 17 11.40 2.88 -4.52
C SER A 17 10.10 3.54 -5.01
N ILE A 18 9.29 4.08 -4.09
CA ILE A 18 8.05 4.79 -4.41
C ILE A 18 8.35 6.20 -4.93
N THR A 19 9.26 6.92 -4.26
CA THR A 19 9.56 8.31 -4.59
C THR A 19 10.60 8.46 -5.70
N ALA A 20 11.41 7.43 -5.95
CA ALA A 20 12.30 7.38 -7.10
C ALA A 20 11.49 7.50 -8.39
N ASP A 21 12.00 8.31 -9.31
CA ASP A 21 11.39 8.59 -10.61
C ASP A 21 9.95 9.17 -10.56
N ASP A 22 9.64 10.01 -9.58
CA ASP A 22 8.36 10.75 -9.46
C ASP A 22 7.13 9.82 -9.47
N PHE A 23 7.12 8.81 -8.60
CA PHE A 23 5.95 7.95 -8.35
C PHE A 23 5.47 7.16 -9.57
N ARG A 24 6.35 6.85 -10.53
CA ARG A 24 6.01 6.07 -11.75
C ARG A 24 5.33 4.73 -11.48
N ILE A 25 5.61 4.10 -10.34
CA ILE A 25 5.00 2.83 -9.94
C ILE A 25 3.63 3.01 -9.28
N VAL A 26 3.15 4.25 -9.09
CA VAL A 26 1.85 4.56 -8.50
C VAL A 26 0.83 4.82 -9.61
N MET A 27 -0.32 4.15 -9.55
CA MET A 27 -1.38 4.33 -10.53
C MET A 27 -2.77 4.44 -9.90
N PRO A 28 -3.69 5.19 -10.53
CA PRO A 28 -5.10 5.17 -10.15
C PRO A 28 -5.75 3.84 -10.48
N GLY A 29 -6.75 3.46 -9.68
CA GLY A 29 -7.55 2.26 -9.86
C GLY A 29 -7.18 1.13 -8.91
N LYS A 30 -7.77 -0.05 -9.16
CA LYS A 30 -7.58 -1.26 -8.36
C LYS A 30 -6.60 -2.20 -9.06
N TYR A 31 -5.90 -3.01 -8.29
CA TYR A 31 -5.12 -4.12 -8.85
C TYR A 31 -6.05 -5.03 -9.68
N PRO A 32 -5.74 -5.29 -10.96
CA PRO A 32 -6.67 -5.98 -11.88
C PRO A 32 -6.66 -7.51 -11.73
N GLY A 33 -5.68 -8.07 -11.02
CA GLY A 33 -5.55 -9.51 -10.86
C GLY A 33 -6.54 -10.08 -9.84
N PHE A 34 -6.83 -11.37 -9.99
CA PHE A 34 -7.62 -12.12 -9.02
C PHE A 34 -6.75 -12.47 -7.82
N THR A 35 -7.26 -12.23 -6.60
CA THR A 35 -6.47 -12.45 -5.38
C THR A 35 -7.23 -13.26 -4.35
N VAL A 36 -6.53 -14.17 -3.68
CA VAL A 36 -7.05 -14.96 -2.55
C VAL A 36 -6.51 -14.41 -1.22
N PRO A 37 -7.22 -14.63 -0.09
CA PRO A 37 -6.67 -14.33 1.23
C PRO A 37 -5.31 -15.01 1.44
N TYR A 38 -4.35 -14.28 2.01
CA TYR A 38 -3.03 -14.80 2.32
C TYR A 38 -2.75 -14.69 3.82
N HIS A 39 -2.25 -15.77 4.42
CA HIS A 39 -1.90 -15.78 5.83
C HIS A 39 -0.71 -14.85 6.09
N GLU A 40 -0.79 -14.08 7.17
CA GLU A 40 0.27 -13.17 7.54
C GLU A 40 1.54 -13.93 7.95
N THR A 41 2.68 -13.55 7.41
CA THR A 41 4.00 -14.09 7.71
C THR A 41 4.88 -13.00 8.34
N GLU A 42 6.03 -13.39 8.90
CA GLU A 42 7.00 -12.40 9.38
C GLU A 42 7.50 -11.46 8.26
N LEU A 43 7.56 -11.96 7.02
CA LEU A 43 7.86 -11.15 5.85
C LEU A 43 6.81 -10.06 5.63
N THR A 44 5.53 -10.42 5.61
CA THR A 44 4.44 -9.45 5.38
C THR A 44 4.34 -8.45 6.53
N LYS A 45 4.62 -8.87 7.77
CA LYS A 45 4.73 -7.95 8.91
C LYS A 45 5.88 -6.96 8.74
N GLY A 46 7.04 -7.43 8.26
CA GLY A 46 8.18 -6.57 7.94
C GLY A 46 7.82 -5.52 6.89
N LEU A 47 7.22 -5.95 5.77
CA LEU A 47 6.75 -5.05 4.71
C LEU A 47 5.72 -4.04 5.23
N ARG A 48 4.77 -4.47 6.07
CA ARG A 48 3.78 -3.56 6.70
C ARG A 48 4.43 -2.50 7.59
N LYS A 49 5.47 -2.85 8.33
CA LYS A 49 6.20 -1.90 9.19
C LYS A 49 6.99 -0.88 8.38
N ALA A 50 7.37 -1.22 7.15
CA ALA A 50 8.03 -0.31 6.22
C ALA A 50 7.08 0.74 5.59
N LEU A 51 5.76 0.60 5.80
CA LEU A 51 4.73 1.48 5.26
C LEU A 51 4.12 2.31 6.39
N ASP A 52 4.63 3.53 6.56
CA ASP A 52 4.17 4.50 7.56
C ASP A 52 2.97 5.35 7.07
N GLN A 53 2.40 6.16 7.94
CA GLN A 53 1.27 7.04 7.58
C GLN A 53 1.67 8.12 6.57
N ASP A 54 2.90 8.63 6.65
CA ASP A 54 3.37 9.72 5.81
C ASP A 54 3.44 9.27 4.34
N ILE A 55 3.99 8.08 4.08
CA ILE A 55 4.09 7.54 2.72
C ILE A 55 2.71 7.16 2.17
N LEU A 56 1.80 6.67 3.03
CA LEU A 56 0.43 6.34 2.62
C LEU A 56 -0.34 7.58 2.17
N ASN A 57 -0.28 8.66 2.95
CA ASN A 57 -0.88 9.95 2.60
C ASN A 57 -0.24 10.55 1.35
N LEU A 58 1.09 10.54 1.26
CA LEU A 58 1.81 11.06 0.11
C LEU A 58 1.41 10.36 -1.20
N ILE A 59 1.29 9.03 -1.18
CA ILE A 59 0.83 8.23 -2.33
C ILE A 59 -0.60 8.60 -2.72
N ALA A 60 -1.50 8.71 -1.74
CA ALA A 60 -2.90 9.02 -2.01
C ALA A 60 -3.07 10.41 -2.60
N GLN A 61 -2.43 11.43 -2.02
CA GLN A 61 -2.47 12.81 -2.48
C GLN A 61 -1.81 12.98 -3.86
N ARG A 62 -0.82 12.14 -4.21
CA ARG A 62 -0.22 12.16 -5.55
C ARG A 62 -1.19 11.75 -6.66
N VAL A 63 -2.16 10.88 -6.34
CA VAL A 63 -3.17 10.37 -7.29
C VAL A 63 -4.48 11.16 -7.18
N TYR A 64 -4.90 11.47 -5.96
CA TYR A 64 -6.14 12.18 -5.60
C TYR A 64 -5.79 13.30 -4.60
N PRO A 65 -5.36 14.50 -5.08
CA PRO A 65 -4.95 15.60 -4.21
C PRO A 65 -5.99 16.04 -3.19
N GLU A 66 -7.27 15.83 -3.48
CA GLU A 66 -8.41 16.11 -2.61
C GLU A 66 -8.55 15.16 -1.41
N SER A 67 -7.77 14.07 -1.37
CA SER A 67 -7.84 13.06 -0.30
C SER A 67 -7.49 13.61 1.09
N GLY A 68 -6.65 14.65 1.15
CA GLY A 68 -6.17 15.22 2.41
C GLY A 68 -5.35 14.23 3.24
N ASP A 69 -5.21 14.50 4.53
CA ASP A 69 -4.52 13.62 5.48
C ASP A 69 -5.52 12.67 6.15
N LEU A 70 -5.37 11.37 5.87
CA LEU A 70 -6.20 10.30 6.38
C LEU A 70 -5.39 9.34 7.26
N GLU A 71 -6.08 8.71 8.21
CA GLU A 71 -5.53 7.60 8.99
C GLU A 71 -5.74 6.28 8.22
N TYR A 72 -4.67 5.78 7.60
CA TYR A 72 -4.70 4.54 6.85
C TYR A 72 -4.52 3.32 7.75
N ARG A 73 -5.48 2.41 7.71
CA ARG A 73 -5.43 1.15 8.46
C ARG A 73 -5.18 -0.02 7.54
N TYR A 74 -4.34 -0.95 8.00
CA TYR A 74 -4.14 -2.22 7.30
C TYR A 74 -5.46 -3.00 7.25
N MET A 75 -5.79 -3.50 6.07
CA MET A 75 -7.01 -4.27 5.82
C MET A 75 -6.71 -5.76 5.69
N SER A 76 -5.84 -6.13 4.75
CA SER A 76 -5.50 -7.54 4.51
C SER A 76 -4.26 -7.70 3.65
N THR A 77 -3.68 -8.90 3.73
CA THR A 77 -2.71 -9.40 2.77
C THR A 77 -3.42 -10.39 1.86
N ARG A 78 -3.13 -10.30 0.56
CA ARG A 78 -3.72 -11.11 -0.49
C ARG A 78 -2.60 -11.67 -1.38
N PHE A 79 -2.88 -12.77 -2.06
CA PHE A 79 -1.95 -13.36 -3.01
C PHE A 79 -2.65 -13.60 -4.34
N ASP A 80 -2.00 -13.22 -5.43
CA ASP A 80 -2.42 -13.56 -6.78
C ASP A 80 -1.60 -14.76 -7.23
N GLU A 81 -2.23 -15.94 -7.26
CA GLU A 81 -1.57 -17.20 -7.60
C GLU A 81 -1.11 -17.24 -9.06
N LYS A 82 -1.78 -16.52 -9.96
CA LYS A 82 -1.44 -16.53 -11.39
C LYS A 82 -0.16 -15.74 -11.65
N SER A 83 -0.05 -14.56 -11.05
CA SER A 83 1.11 -13.68 -11.22
C SER A 83 2.19 -13.86 -10.14
N GLN A 84 1.92 -14.69 -9.12
CA GLN A 84 2.77 -14.89 -7.94
C GLN A 84 3.04 -13.57 -7.19
N ASN A 85 2.09 -12.63 -7.25
CA ASN A 85 2.19 -11.34 -6.60
C ASN A 85 1.59 -11.38 -5.19
N LEU A 86 2.27 -10.72 -4.25
CA LEU A 86 1.77 -10.47 -2.91
C LEU A 86 1.19 -9.06 -2.84
N ILE A 87 -0.01 -8.89 -2.30
CA ILE A 87 -0.70 -7.61 -2.24
C ILE A 87 -1.01 -7.24 -0.79
N ILE A 88 -0.54 -6.08 -0.33
CA ILE A 88 -0.85 -5.52 0.99
C ILE A 88 -1.84 -4.36 0.81
N ARG A 89 -2.99 -4.45 1.47
CA ARG A 89 -4.09 -3.46 1.35
C ARG A 89 -4.20 -2.59 2.59
N TYR A 90 -4.32 -1.29 2.37
CA TYR A 90 -4.65 -0.28 3.37
C TYR A 90 -5.92 0.48 2.96
N PHE A 91 -6.64 1.00 3.95
CA PHE A 91 -7.81 1.84 3.73
C PHE A 91 -7.76 3.06 4.65
N GLY A 92 -7.82 4.26 4.07
CA GLY A 92 -7.94 5.53 4.75
C GLY A 92 -9.38 6.00 4.67
N LYS A 93 -10.07 6.07 5.82
CA LYS A 93 -11.48 6.46 5.89
C LYS A 93 -11.62 7.97 5.91
N ILE A 94 -12.51 8.52 5.07
CA ILE A 94 -12.94 9.92 5.17
C ILE A 94 -14.06 9.98 6.20
N LYS A 95 -13.98 10.94 7.14
CA LYS A 95 -14.96 11.06 8.22
C LYS A 95 -16.28 11.68 7.75
N GLU A 96 -16.21 12.68 6.89
CA GLU A 96 -17.33 13.53 6.49
C GLU A 96 -17.30 13.73 4.98
N ASP A 97 -17.80 12.76 4.23
CA ASP A 97 -18.04 12.84 2.78
C ASP A 97 -19.37 12.15 2.48
N SER A 98 -20.12 12.68 1.51
CA SER A 98 -21.46 12.17 1.15
C SER A 98 -21.44 11.17 0.00
N VAL A 99 -20.29 10.94 -0.62
CA VAL A 99 -20.10 10.10 -1.81
C VAL A 99 -19.05 9.01 -1.58
N LEU A 100 -17.95 9.34 -0.90
CA LEU A 100 -16.80 8.45 -0.71
C LEU A 100 -16.67 7.97 0.74
N ALA A 101 -16.47 6.66 0.90
CA ALA A 101 -16.09 6.06 2.18
C ALA A 101 -14.62 6.33 2.50
N GLY A 102 -13.78 6.46 1.47
CA GLY A 102 -12.35 6.71 1.63
C GLY A 102 -11.51 6.25 0.45
N TYR A 103 -10.21 6.09 0.68
CA TYR A 103 -9.25 5.64 -0.34
C TYR A 103 -8.59 4.33 0.07
N GLN A 104 -8.50 3.41 -0.88
CA GLN A 104 -7.76 2.17 -0.72
C GLN A 104 -6.40 2.28 -1.42
N ILE A 105 -5.35 1.82 -0.75
CA ILE A 105 -4.02 1.66 -1.33
C ILE A 105 -3.68 0.17 -1.38
N GLN A 106 -3.15 -0.30 -2.50
CA GLN A 106 -2.72 -1.68 -2.72
C GLN A 106 -1.25 -1.69 -3.14
N PHE A 107 -0.37 -2.19 -2.27
CA PHE A 107 1.04 -2.40 -2.59
C PHE A 107 1.21 -3.79 -3.16
N VAL A 108 1.74 -3.88 -4.37
CA VAL A 108 1.92 -5.12 -5.12
C VAL A 108 3.41 -5.46 -5.17
N PHE A 109 3.78 -6.58 -4.56
CA PHE A 109 5.14 -7.09 -4.50
C PHE A 109 5.30 -8.32 -5.39
N LYS A 110 6.25 -8.26 -6.33
CA LYS A 110 6.73 -9.41 -7.08
C LYS A 110 7.66 -10.25 -6.22
N ASN A 111 7.66 -11.57 -6.45
CA ASN A 111 8.50 -12.51 -5.71
C ASN A 111 8.42 -12.35 -4.17
N LYS A 112 7.27 -11.85 -3.68
CA LYS A 112 6.99 -11.54 -2.26
C LYS A 112 7.83 -10.43 -1.62
N LYS A 113 8.71 -9.74 -2.35
CA LYS A 113 9.63 -8.74 -1.77
C LYS A 113 9.80 -7.48 -2.60
N ASP A 114 9.78 -7.61 -3.92
CA ASP A 114 10.14 -6.52 -4.82
C ASP A 114 8.90 -5.67 -5.08
N LEU A 115 8.85 -4.45 -4.55
CA LEU A 115 7.74 -3.55 -4.81
C LEU A 115 7.68 -3.25 -6.31
N PHE A 116 6.56 -3.64 -6.93
CA PHE A 116 6.38 -3.57 -8.38
C PHE A 116 5.39 -2.47 -8.78
N LEU A 117 4.31 -2.33 -8.02
CA LEU A 117 3.20 -1.43 -8.36
C LEU A 117 2.47 -1.01 -7.08
N VAL A 118 1.97 0.22 -7.06
CA VAL A 118 1.05 0.72 -6.05
C VAL A 118 -0.22 1.20 -6.73
N CYS A 119 -1.36 0.64 -6.38
CA CYS A 119 -2.66 1.06 -6.91
C CYS A 119 -3.41 1.86 -5.84
N VAL A 120 -4.02 2.98 -6.24
CA VAL A 120 -4.85 3.81 -5.36
C VAL A 120 -6.25 3.94 -5.97
N ALA A 121 -7.28 3.59 -5.21
CA ALA A 121 -8.67 3.67 -5.66
C ALA A 121 -9.56 4.38 -4.64
N PRO A 122 -10.47 5.26 -5.08
CA PRO A 122 -11.57 5.71 -4.23
C PRO A 122 -12.50 4.53 -3.95
N VAL A 123 -13.10 4.54 -2.76
CA VAL A 123 -14.11 3.58 -2.34
C VAL A 123 -15.40 4.38 -2.10
N PRO A 124 -16.47 4.15 -2.88
CA PRO A 124 -17.75 4.84 -2.68
C PRO A 124 -18.40 4.40 -1.36
N LEU A 125 -19.27 5.23 -0.81
CA LEU A 125 -20.23 4.81 0.20
C LEU A 125 -21.21 3.81 -0.44
N GLU A 126 -21.50 2.72 0.28
CA GLU A 126 -22.50 1.72 -0.11
C GLU A 126 -23.94 2.25 0.03
#